data_AF-U6DJ48-F1
#
_entry.id   AF-U6DJ48-F1
#
_cell.length_a   1.000
_cell.length_b   1.000
_cell.length_c   1.000
_cell.angle_alpha   90.00
_cell.angle_beta   90.00
_cell.angle_gamma   90.00
#
_symmetry.space_group_name_H-M   'P 1'
#
loop_
_entity.id
_entity.type
_entity.pdbx_description
1 polymer ?
#
loop_
_entity_poly.entity_id
_entity_poly.type
_entity_poly.pdbx_seq_one_letter_code
_entity_poly.pdbx_strand_id
1 'polypeptide(L)'
;MEWKILPIYLLLLSVFLIQQVSSQDLPSCAGRCGEGYSRDATCNCDYNCQHYMECCPDFKKVCTLELSCKGRCFESFARGRECDCDSDCKTYGKCCPDYENFCGK
;
A
#
# COMPACT_ATOMS: atom_id res chain seq x y z
N MET A 1 -23.13 25.40 -41.99
CA MET A 1 -21.74 25.19 -41.54
C MET A 1 -21.65 24.64 -40.11
N GLU A 2 -22.75 24.68 -39.36
CA GLU A 2 -22.90 24.17 -37.98
C GLU A 2 -22.60 22.67 -37.76
N TRP A 3 -22.82 21.79 -38.77
CA TRP A 3 -22.75 20.33 -38.56
C TRP A 3 -21.33 19.76 -38.47
N LYS A 4 -20.31 20.51 -38.94
CA LYS A 4 -18.90 20.13 -38.80
C LYS A 4 -18.29 20.57 -37.46
N ILE A 5 -19.00 21.41 -36.71
CA ILE A 5 -18.52 22.02 -35.47
C ILE A 5 -18.79 21.09 -34.27
N LEU A 6 -19.91 20.36 -34.28
CA LEU A 6 -20.28 19.37 -33.26
C LEU A 6 -19.21 18.29 -32.97
N PRO A 7 -18.63 17.59 -33.97
CA PRO A 7 -17.61 16.57 -33.70
C PRO A 7 -16.29 17.17 -33.19
N ILE A 8 -15.98 18.42 -33.55
CA ILE A 8 -14.81 19.14 -33.05
C ILE A 8 -15.00 19.48 -31.56
N TYR A 9 -16.18 19.94 -31.16
CA TYR A 9 -16.49 20.17 -29.74
C TYR A 9 -16.48 18.88 -28.91
N LEU A 10 -17.00 17.77 -29.45
CA LEU A 10 -16.94 16.46 -28.78
C LEU A 10 -15.50 15.97 -28.59
N LEU A 11 -14.64 16.15 -29.60
CA LEU A 11 -13.21 15.84 -29.49
C LEU A 11 -12.51 16.74 -28.46
N LEU A 12 -12.77 18.05 -28.46
CA LEU A 12 -12.19 18.98 -27.48
C LEU A 12 -12.64 18.67 -26.05
N LEU A 13 -13.92 18.33 -25.84
CA LEU A 13 -14.45 17.88 -24.56
C LEU A 13 -13.78 16.56 -24.10
N SER A 14 -13.53 15.63 -25.02
CA SER A 14 -12.82 14.38 -24.70
C SER A 14 -11.38 14.63 -24.26
N VAL A 15 -10.66 15.55 -24.92
CA VAL A 15 -9.28 15.91 -24.56
C VAL A 15 -9.23 16.62 -23.21
N PHE A 16 -10.20 17.50 -22.91
CA PHE A 16 -10.32 18.15 -21.60
C PHE A 16 -10.60 17.16 -20.46
N LEU A 17 -11.44 16.14 -20.70
CA LEU A 17 -11.72 15.08 -19.73
C LEU A 17 -10.49 14.19 -19.46
N ILE A 18 -9.67 13.91 -20.49
CA ILE A 18 -8.44 13.10 -20.35
C ILE A 18 -7.38 13.83 -19.51
N GLN A 19 -7.29 15.16 -19.60
CA GLN A 19 -6.32 15.95 -18.83
C GLN A 19 -6.57 15.94 -17.32
N GLN A 20 -7.80 15.70 -16.87
CA GLN A 20 -8.18 15.66 -15.44
C GLN A 20 -7.71 14.37 -14.73
N VAL A 21 -7.25 13.36 -15.46
CA VAL A 21 -6.90 12.03 -14.91
C VAL A 21 -5.40 11.89 -14.56
N SER A 22 -4.54 12.82 -14.99
CA SER A 22 -3.09 12.55 -15.12
C SER A 22 -2.15 13.15 -14.06
N SER A 23 -2.61 13.65 -12.92
CA SER A 23 -1.68 14.11 -11.87
C SER A 23 -2.30 14.08 -10.47
N GLN A 24 -2.58 12.88 -9.95
CA GLN A 24 -2.64 12.70 -8.51
C GLN A 24 -1.35 11.99 -8.09
N ASP A 25 -0.52 12.66 -7.30
CA ASP A 25 0.60 12.00 -6.64
C ASP A 25 0.04 10.83 -5.83
N LEU A 26 0.51 9.61 -6.14
CA LEU A 26 0.06 8.42 -5.43
C LEU A 26 0.46 8.59 -3.95
N PRO A 27 -0.48 8.41 -2.99
CA PRO A 27 -0.15 8.61 -1.60
C PRO A 27 0.90 7.57 -1.16
N SER A 28 1.88 8.01 -0.38
CA SER A 28 3.15 7.30 -0.15
C SER A 28 3.53 7.26 1.33
N CYS A 29 4.25 6.22 1.73
CA CYS A 29 4.87 6.10 3.06
C CYS A 29 6.30 6.64 3.15
N ALA A 30 6.86 7.24 2.09
CA ALA A 30 8.18 7.84 2.14
C ALA A 30 8.27 8.89 3.27
N GLY A 31 9.12 8.63 4.27
CA GLY A 31 9.27 9.49 5.45
C GLY A 31 8.15 9.39 6.50
N ARG A 32 7.21 8.46 6.35
CA ARG A 32 6.03 8.29 7.22
C ARG A 32 5.95 6.94 7.95
N CYS A 33 6.93 6.07 7.79
CA CYS A 33 6.91 4.73 8.38
C CYS A 33 6.81 4.75 9.91
N GLY A 34 5.73 4.17 10.45
CA GLY A 34 5.47 4.12 11.88
C GLY A 34 4.84 5.39 12.46
N GLU A 35 4.33 6.28 11.62
CA GLU A 35 3.43 7.34 12.10
C GLU A 35 2.21 6.73 12.81
N GLY A 36 1.56 7.50 13.69
CA GLY A 36 0.31 7.07 14.31
C GLY A 36 -0.84 7.03 13.30
N TYR A 37 -1.82 6.16 13.54
CA TYR A 37 -3.05 6.10 12.76
C TYR A 37 -3.75 7.48 12.71
N SER A 38 -4.23 7.86 11.53
CA SER A 38 -5.06 9.04 11.31
C SER A 38 -6.30 8.69 10.50
N ARG A 39 -7.48 9.03 11.02
CA ARG A 39 -8.76 8.83 10.32
C ARG A 39 -8.87 9.70 9.06
N ASP A 40 -8.19 10.85 9.06
CA ASP A 40 -8.28 11.83 7.98
C ASP A 40 -7.23 11.60 6.89
N ALA A 41 -6.32 10.63 7.07
CA ALA A 41 -5.32 10.29 6.07
C ALA A 41 -5.93 9.46 4.94
N THR A 42 -5.51 9.75 3.70
CA THR A 42 -5.89 8.94 2.52
C THR A 42 -5.46 7.47 2.65
N CYS A 43 -4.32 7.24 3.31
CA CYS A 43 -3.80 5.94 3.69
C CYS A 43 -2.84 6.10 4.88
N ASN A 44 -2.69 5.03 5.65
CA ASN A 44 -1.87 5.00 6.86
C ASN A 44 -0.52 4.34 6.59
N CYS A 45 0.47 4.70 7.42
CA CYS A 45 1.82 4.12 7.40
C CYS A 45 2.25 3.61 8.78
N ASP A 46 1.31 3.43 9.71
CA ASP A 46 1.54 2.74 10.97
C ASP A 46 1.81 1.25 10.74
N TYR A 47 2.49 0.57 11.67
CA TYR A 47 2.89 -0.83 11.45
C TYR A 47 1.72 -1.84 11.48
N ASN A 48 0.52 -1.41 11.86
CA ASN A 48 -0.68 -2.24 11.87
C ASN A 48 -1.59 -1.98 10.66
N CYS A 49 -1.26 -1.04 9.77
CA CYS A 49 -2.12 -0.69 8.63
C CYS A 49 -2.46 -1.88 7.73
N GLN A 50 -1.61 -2.92 7.67
CA GLN A 50 -1.84 -4.11 6.87
C GLN A 50 -3.01 -4.94 7.41
N HIS A 51 -3.15 -5.00 8.73
CA HIS A 51 -4.24 -5.70 9.39
C HIS A 51 -5.61 -5.12 9.01
N TYR A 52 -5.67 -3.79 8.89
CA TYR A 52 -6.90 -3.06 8.54
C TYR A 52 -7.06 -2.81 7.03
N MET A 53 -6.06 -3.20 6.22
CA MET A 53 -6.02 -2.95 4.76
C MET A 53 -6.06 -1.46 4.40
N GLU A 54 -5.43 -0.62 5.23
CA GLU A 54 -5.41 0.85 5.08
C GLU A 54 -4.05 1.41 4.69
N CYS A 55 -3.06 0.54 4.44
CA CYS A 55 -1.71 0.97 4.09
C CYS A 55 -1.67 1.73 2.76
N CYS A 56 -0.73 2.67 2.65
CA CYS A 56 -0.38 3.23 1.36
C CYS A 56 0.17 2.14 0.40
N PRO A 57 0.00 2.28 -0.92
CA PRO A 57 0.40 1.28 -1.90
C PRO A 57 1.87 0.86 -1.84
N ASP A 58 2.74 1.76 -1.37
CA ASP A 58 4.19 1.54 -1.28
C ASP A 58 4.67 1.10 0.11
N PHE A 59 3.77 0.95 1.09
CA PHE A 59 4.13 0.62 2.48
C PHE A 59 5.04 -0.60 2.58
N LYS A 60 4.70 -1.71 1.90
CA LYS A 60 5.54 -2.92 1.88
C LYS A 60 6.95 -2.62 1.39
N LYS A 61 7.09 -1.83 0.33
CA LYS A 61 8.38 -1.49 -0.26
C LYS A 61 9.20 -0.54 0.60
N VAL A 62 8.54 0.41 1.27
CA VAL A 62 9.21 1.54 1.94
C VAL A 62 9.43 1.28 3.44
N CYS A 63 8.53 0.55 4.10
CA CYS A 63 8.50 0.42 5.55
C CYS A 63 8.80 -0.98 6.08
N THR A 64 9.04 -1.96 5.21
CA THR A 64 9.31 -3.36 5.62
C THR A 64 10.69 -3.84 5.17
N LEU A 65 11.16 -4.91 5.80
CA LEU A 65 12.42 -5.59 5.47
C LEU A 65 12.17 -7.11 5.36
N GLU A 66 12.84 -7.76 4.40
CA GLU A 66 12.64 -9.19 4.07
C GLU A 66 12.91 -10.16 5.24
N LEU A 67 13.80 -9.81 6.16
CA LEU A 67 14.19 -10.65 7.31
C LEU A 67 13.69 -10.11 8.65
N SER A 68 12.58 -9.36 8.63
CA SER A 68 12.00 -8.75 9.82
C SER A 68 10.48 -8.78 9.76
N CYS A 69 9.83 -8.95 10.91
CA CYS A 69 8.39 -8.80 11.04
C CYS A 69 7.90 -7.36 11.27
N LYS A 70 8.81 -6.38 11.32
CA LYS A 70 8.46 -4.97 11.43
C LYS A 70 7.59 -4.54 10.23
N GLY A 71 6.31 -4.25 10.50
CA GLY A 71 5.33 -3.89 9.46
C GLY A 71 4.90 -5.05 8.57
N ARG A 72 5.12 -6.30 8.99
CA ARG A 72 4.75 -7.52 8.24
C ARG A 72 3.85 -8.47 9.03
N CYS A 73 3.45 -8.09 10.25
CA CYS A 73 2.50 -8.89 11.02
C CYS A 73 1.19 -9.05 10.24
N PHE A 74 0.59 -10.25 10.32
CA PHE A 74 -0.67 -10.59 9.64
C PHE A 74 -0.57 -10.62 8.10
N GLU A 75 0.64 -10.62 7.53
CA GLU A 75 0.80 -10.84 6.10
C GLU A 75 0.27 -12.22 5.70
N SER A 76 -0.25 -12.36 4.48
CA SER A 76 -0.56 -13.69 3.93
C SER A 76 0.73 -14.44 3.60
N PHE A 77 0.66 -15.77 3.61
CA PHE A 77 1.73 -16.64 3.15
C PHE A 77 2.14 -16.33 1.70
N ALA A 78 3.44 -16.20 1.46
CA ALA A 78 4.02 -16.02 0.13
C ALA A 78 5.18 -17.01 -0.06
N ARG A 79 5.16 -17.75 -1.17
CA ARG A 79 6.22 -18.72 -1.48
C ARG A 79 7.55 -18.02 -1.74
N GLY A 80 8.63 -18.64 -1.28
CA GLY A 80 10.00 -18.21 -1.56
C GLY A 80 10.60 -17.23 -0.56
N ARG A 81 9.83 -16.80 0.46
CA ARG A 81 10.39 -16.00 1.56
C ARG A 81 11.34 -16.81 2.43
N GLU A 82 12.37 -16.14 2.93
CA GLU A 82 13.32 -16.75 3.85
C GLU A 82 12.65 -17.04 5.21
N CYS A 83 11.81 -16.10 5.67
CA CYS A 83 10.99 -16.21 6.88
C CYS A 83 9.63 -15.53 6.73
N ASP A 84 8.67 -15.97 7.55
CA ASP A 84 7.27 -15.56 7.53
C ASP A 84 6.85 -14.83 8.81
N CYS A 85 5.83 -13.98 8.69
CA CYS A 85 5.25 -13.19 9.80
C CYS A 85 3.73 -13.38 9.94
N ASP A 86 3.19 -14.44 9.33
CA ASP A 86 1.82 -14.89 9.53
C ASP A 86 1.66 -15.67 10.84
N SER A 87 0.41 -15.88 11.28
CA SER A 87 0.09 -16.56 12.54
C SER A 87 0.53 -18.03 12.59
N ASP A 88 0.72 -18.66 11.44
CA ASP A 88 1.04 -20.08 11.32
C ASP A 88 2.54 -20.33 11.21
N CYS A 89 3.37 -19.28 11.13
CA CYS A 89 4.82 -19.41 10.97
C CYS A 89 5.46 -20.29 12.06
N LYS A 90 4.90 -20.30 13.28
CA LYS A 90 5.38 -21.13 14.41
C LYS A 90 5.13 -22.61 14.16
N THR A 91 3.97 -22.95 13.59
CA THR A 91 3.62 -24.32 13.20
C THR A 91 4.60 -24.88 12.18
N TYR A 92 5.08 -24.03 11.27
CA TYR A 92 6.01 -24.43 10.21
C TYR A 92 7.49 -24.19 10.53
N GLY A 93 7.81 -23.64 11.71
CA GLY A 93 9.19 -23.32 12.10
C GLY A 93 9.87 -22.30 11.17
N LYS A 94 9.07 -21.38 10.58
CA LYS A 94 9.51 -20.44 9.53
C LYS A 94 9.43 -18.97 9.94
N CYS A 95 9.12 -18.67 11.20
CA CYS A 95 9.03 -17.29 11.68
C CYS A 95 10.33 -16.51 11.49
N CYS A 96 10.24 -15.21 11.22
CA CYS A 96 11.41 -14.34 11.26
C CYS A 96 12.01 -14.25 12.68
N PRO A 97 13.33 -13.98 12.82
CA PRO A 97 14.00 -13.97 14.12
C PRO A 97 13.41 -12.99 15.14
N ASP A 98 12.73 -11.95 14.67
CA ASP A 98 12.13 -10.89 15.45
C ASP A 98 10.60 -10.99 15.56
N TYR A 99 10.01 -12.14 15.18
CA TYR A 99 8.55 -12.35 15.23
C TYR A 99 7.96 -12.01 16.60
N GLU A 100 8.51 -12.53 17.71
CA GLU A 100 7.95 -12.27 19.04
C GLU A 100 8.04 -10.79 19.45
N ASN A 101 9.05 -10.08 18.96
CA ASN A 101 9.24 -8.66 19.30
C ASN A 101 8.17 -7.77 18.64
N PHE A 102 7.73 -8.13 17.43
CA PHE A 102 6.78 -7.34 16.64
C PHE A 102 5.35 -7.88 16.65
N CYS A 103 5.16 -9.19 16.52
CA CYS A 103 3.87 -9.84 16.35
C CYS A 103 3.47 -10.75 17.53
N GLY A 104 4.32 -10.89 18.55
CA GLY A 104 4.04 -11.72 19.74
C GLY A 104 3.11 -11.08 20.78
N LYS A 105 2.43 -9.99 20.44
CA LYS A 105 1.58 -9.20 21.34
C LYS A 105 0.14 -9.19 20.89
#